data_AF-A0A356Z8Y2-F1
#
_entry.id   AF-A0A356Z8Y2-F1
#
_cell.length_a   1.000
_cell.length_b   1.000
_cell.length_c   1.000
_cell.angle_alpha   90.00
_cell.angle_beta   90.00
_cell.angle_gamma   90.00
#
_symmetry.space_group_name_H-M   'P 1'
#
loop_
_entity.id
_entity.type
_entity.pdbx_description
1 polymer ?
#
loop_
_entity_poly.entity_id
_entity_poly.type
_entity_poly.pdbx_seq_one_letter_code
_entity_poly.pdbx_strand_id
1 'polypeptide(L)'
;MKQVYACETRPVLQGARLTVWELMQDNIPVTLITDNMAGYVMSRGMVDAVIAGADRIAANGDTANKIGTYGLAVLARYHHIPFYIAAPLSTFDNEIHSGQEIPIEERHPEEVLQLGGKLITVPEVNVFNPAFDVTPGSLITAIITEKGIIRPAQN
;
A
#
# COMPACT_ATOMS: atom_id res chain seq x y z
N MET A 1 -7.12 19.23 -3.28
CA MET A 1 -7.56 17.82 -3.26
C MET A 1 -9.08 17.80 -3.25
N LYS A 2 -9.73 17.10 -4.19
CA LYS A 2 -11.21 17.07 -4.26
C LYS A 2 -11.83 15.86 -3.57
N GLN A 3 -11.12 14.73 -3.54
CA GLN A 3 -11.63 13.45 -3.06
C GLN A 3 -10.45 12.50 -2.75
N VAL A 4 -10.59 11.65 -1.74
CA VAL A 4 -9.72 10.49 -1.49
C VAL A 4 -10.49 9.19 -1.79
N TYR A 5 -9.84 8.25 -2.47
CA TYR A 5 -10.30 6.87 -2.59
C TYR A 5 -9.41 6.00 -1.69
N ALA A 6 -9.98 5.44 -0.62
CA ALA A 6 -9.27 4.59 0.32
C ALA A 6 -9.61 3.12 0.04
N CYS A 7 -8.61 2.30 -0.27
CA CYS A 7 -8.76 0.84 -0.32
C CYS A 7 -9.00 0.30 1.09
N GLU A 8 -9.91 -0.66 1.26
CA GLU A 8 -10.24 -1.20 2.58
C GLU A 8 -9.05 -1.84 3.30
N THR A 9 -8.10 -2.39 2.54
CA THR A 9 -6.84 -2.99 2.99
C THR A 9 -7.05 -4.30 3.77
N ARG A 10 -7.52 -5.34 3.09
CA ARG A 10 -7.59 -6.70 3.67
C ARG A 10 -6.19 -7.24 3.98
N PRO A 11 -6.06 -8.17 4.94
CA PRO A 11 -7.13 -8.75 5.75
C PRO A 11 -7.56 -7.91 6.97
N VAL A 12 -6.70 -7.01 7.46
CA VAL A 12 -6.86 -6.31 8.76
C VAL A 12 -7.84 -5.13 8.69
N LEU A 13 -8.12 -4.64 7.49
CA LEU A 13 -9.02 -3.53 7.18
C LEU A 13 -8.56 -2.17 7.73
N GLN A 14 -7.25 -1.87 7.70
CA GLN A 14 -6.76 -0.57 8.18
C GLN A 14 -7.36 0.60 7.42
N GLY A 15 -7.50 0.50 6.09
CA GLY A 15 -8.06 1.57 5.29
C GLY A 15 -9.53 1.83 5.62
N ALA A 16 -10.33 0.77 5.76
CA ALA A 16 -11.74 0.91 6.11
C ALA A 16 -11.96 1.37 7.57
N ARG A 17 -11.13 0.93 8.52
CA ARG A 17 -11.35 1.17 9.95
C ARG A 17 -10.66 2.42 10.49
N LEU A 18 -9.48 2.74 9.97
CA LEU A 18 -8.62 3.81 10.49
C LEU A 18 -8.60 4.97 9.51
N THR A 19 -8.17 4.75 8.26
CA THR A 19 -8.02 5.83 7.27
C THR A 19 -9.34 6.55 6.99
N VAL A 20 -10.42 5.81 6.73
CA VAL A 20 -11.75 6.43 6.53
C VAL A 20 -12.20 7.19 7.78
N TRP A 21 -11.98 6.63 8.97
CA TRP A 21 -12.37 7.28 10.22
C TRP A 21 -11.63 8.61 10.43
N GLU A 22 -10.29 8.62 10.32
CA GLU A 22 -9.46 9.82 10.47
C GLU A 22 -9.83 10.91 9.46
N LEU A 23 -9.94 10.55 8.18
CA LEU A 23 -10.29 11.50 7.12
C LEU A 23 -11.68 12.12 7.35
N MET A 24 -12.64 11.34 7.84
CA MET A 24 -13.97 11.87 8.18
C MET A 24 -13.94 12.79 9.40
N GLN A 25 -13.10 12.51 10.42
CA GLN A 25 -12.92 13.44 11.55
C GLN A 25 -12.37 14.79 11.08
N ASP A 26 -11.46 14.78 10.11
CA ASP A 26 -10.84 15.98 9.54
C ASP A 26 -11.69 16.65 8.43
N ASN A 27 -12.92 16.19 8.19
CA ASN A 27 -13.81 16.67 7.13
C ASN A 27 -13.20 16.57 5.72
N ILE A 28 -12.34 15.59 5.48
CA ILE A 28 -11.77 15.29 4.17
C ILE A 28 -12.72 14.34 3.42
N PRO A 29 -13.20 14.70 2.21
CA PRO A 29 -14.04 13.81 1.42
C PRO A 29 -13.32 12.50 1.10
N VAL A 30 -13.88 11.38 1.57
CA VAL A 30 -13.35 10.02 1.37
C VAL A 30 -14.42 9.10 0.81
N THR A 31 -14.03 8.21 -0.10
CA THR A 31 -14.84 7.11 -0.62
C THR A 31 -14.09 5.82 -0.37
N LEU A 32 -14.70 4.92 0.39
CA LEU A 32 -14.17 3.58 0.63
C LEU A 32 -14.40 2.70 -0.59
N ILE A 33 -13.38 1.97 -1.01
CA ILE A 33 -13.44 0.95 -2.05
C ILE A 33 -12.81 -0.35 -1.55
N THR A 34 -13.24 -1.50 -2.07
CA THR A 34 -12.52 -2.77 -1.84
C THR A 34 -11.22 -2.78 -2.66
N ASP A 35 -10.23 -3.56 -2.22
CA ASP A 35 -8.88 -3.53 -2.83
C ASP A 35 -8.91 -3.84 -4.34
N ASN A 36 -9.80 -4.75 -4.75
CA ASN A 36 -9.99 -5.16 -6.16
C ASN A 36 -10.63 -4.10 -7.06
N MET A 37 -11.17 -3.00 -6.52
CA MET A 37 -11.76 -1.91 -7.30
C MET A 37 -10.72 -0.88 -7.76
N ALA A 38 -9.51 -0.88 -7.18
CA ALA A 38 -8.49 0.12 -7.46
C ALA A 38 -8.17 0.26 -8.95
N GLY A 39 -7.97 -0.85 -9.65
CA GLY A 39 -7.70 -0.84 -11.10
C GLY A 39 -8.89 -0.28 -11.90
N TYR A 40 -10.13 -0.58 -11.51
CA TYR A 40 -11.29 -0.03 -12.20
C TYR A 40 -11.41 1.48 -11.99
N VAL A 41 -11.20 1.96 -10.76
CA VAL A 41 -11.20 3.40 -10.41
C VAL A 41 -10.13 4.14 -11.21
N MET A 42 -8.92 3.57 -11.31
CA MET A 42 -7.84 4.13 -12.15
C MET A 42 -8.22 4.15 -13.63
N SER A 43 -8.80 3.06 -14.17
CA SER A 43 -9.20 2.97 -15.58
C SER A 43 -10.26 3.99 -15.99
N ARG A 44 -11.06 4.46 -15.02
CA ARG A 44 -12.11 5.47 -15.21
C ARG A 44 -11.59 6.91 -15.12
N GLY A 45 -10.29 7.10 -14.90
CA GLY A 45 -9.69 8.43 -14.74
C GLY A 45 -10.16 9.15 -13.48
N MET A 46 -10.57 8.39 -12.45
CA MET A 46 -11.10 8.95 -11.20
C MET A 46 -9.99 9.30 -10.19
N VAL A 47 -8.75 8.91 -10.47
CA VAL A 47 -7.58 9.10 -9.60
C VAL A 47 -6.45 9.74 -10.41
N ASP A 48 -5.92 10.84 -9.88
CA ASP A 48 -4.81 11.60 -10.50
C ASP A 48 -3.42 11.17 -10.00
N ALA A 49 -3.35 10.57 -8.81
CA ALA A 49 -2.13 10.13 -8.16
C ALA A 49 -2.42 9.06 -7.11
N VAL A 50 -1.46 8.17 -6.88
CA VAL A 50 -1.49 7.20 -5.77
C VAL A 50 -0.44 7.59 -4.75
N ILE A 51 -0.81 7.56 -3.47
CA ILE A 51 0.11 7.78 -2.35
C ILE A 51 -0.05 6.65 -1.34
N ALA A 52 1.07 6.09 -0.89
CA ALA A 52 1.12 5.10 0.16
C ALA A 52 2.19 5.45 1.19
N GLY A 53 2.11 4.83 2.37
CA GLY A 53 3.17 4.87 3.37
C GLY A 53 4.32 3.91 3.03
N ALA A 54 5.21 3.71 4.00
CA ALA A 54 6.21 2.65 3.97
C ALA A 54 6.49 2.14 5.39
N ASP A 55 6.79 0.84 5.49
CA ASP A 55 7.29 0.20 6.70
C ASP A 55 8.82 0.13 6.69
N ARG A 56 9.42 -0.08 5.52
CA ARG A 56 10.88 -0.07 5.34
C ARG A 56 11.25 0.28 3.91
N ILE A 57 12.29 1.11 3.73
CA ILE A 57 12.82 1.49 2.42
C ILE A 57 14.29 1.10 2.34
N ALA A 58 14.65 0.31 1.32
CA ALA A 58 16.03 -0.10 1.07
C ALA A 58 16.85 1.01 0.37
N ALA A 59 18.18 0.87 0.37
CA ALA A 59 19.07 1.86 -0.23
C ALA A 59 18.82 2.11 -1.74
N ASN A 60 18.33 1.11 -2.47
CA ASN A 60 17.96 1.24 -3.89
C ASN A 60 16.57 1.87 -4.12
N GLY A 61 15.83 2.20 -3.06
CA GLY A 61 14.47 2.75 -3.12
C GLY A 61 13.35 1.71 -3.15
N ASP A 62 13.66 0.42 -3.16
CA ASP A 62 12.65 -0.62 -2.99
C ASP A 62 11.96 -0.43 -1.64
N THR A 63 10.63 -0.45 -1.68
CA THR A 63 9.82 -0.08 -0.52
C THR A 63 8.95 -1.25 -0.10
N ALA A 64 9.13 -1.72 1.12
CA ALA A 64 8.18 -2.60 1.77
C ALA A 64 7.06 -1.77 2.42
N ASN A 65 5.83 -2.13 2.12
CA ASN A 65 4.63 -1.56 2.72
C ASN A 65 3.52 -2.61 2.77
N LYS A 66 2.39 -2.27 3.39
CA LYS A 66 1.21 -3.15 3.51
C LYS A 66 0.90 -3.90 2.21
N ILE A 67 0.61 -5.20 2.33
CA ILE A 67 0.24 -6.07 1.21
C ILE A 67 -0.83 -5.42 0.33
N GLY A 68 -0.62 -5.46 -0.98
CA GLY A 68 -1.40 -4.75 -2.00
C GLY A 68 -0.70 -3.51 -2.57
N THR A 69 0.32 -2.97 -1.91
CA THR A 69 1.04 -1.76 -2.36
C THR A 69 1.75 -1.99 -3.70
N TYR A 70 2.44 -3.12 -3.86
CA TYR A 70 3.04 -3.51 -5.14
C TYR A 70 2.00 -3.59 -6.26
N GLY A 71 0.83 -4.18 -5.97
CA GLY A 71 -0.28 -4.26 -6.93
C GLY A 71 -0.77 -2.87 -7.36
N LEU A 72 -0.91 -1.94 -6.42
CA LEU A 72 -1.27 -0.54 -6.73
C LEU A 72 -0.20 0.15 -7.58
N ALA A 73 1.09 -0.08 -7.32
CA ALA A 73 2.17 0.50 -8.11
C ALA A 73 2.18 -0.02 -9.55
N VAL A 74 1.93 -1.32 -9.76
CA VAL A 74 1.78 -1.93 -11.09
C VAL A 74 0.59 -1.33 -11.84
N LEU A 75 -0.57 -1.22 -11.19
CA LEU A 75 -1.77 -0.63 -11.78
C LEU A 75 -1.58 0.85 -12.12
N ALA A 76 -0.96 1.61 -11.22
CA ALA A 76 -0.64 3.01 -11.43
C ALA A 76 0.28 3.19 -12.66
N ARG A 77 1.33 2.37 -12.76
CA ARG A 77 2.24 2.38 -13.92
C ARG A 77 1.50 2.07 -15.22
N TYR A 78 0.62 1.06 -15.23
CA TYR A 78 -0.18 0.67 -16.40
C TYR A 78 -1.11 1.81 -16.86
N HIS A 79 -1.73 2.52 -15.93
CA HIS A 79 -2.62 3.64 -16.22
C HIS A 79 -1.93 5.00 -16.34
N HIS A 80 -0.58 5.04 -16.31
CA HIS A 80 0.22 6.26 -16.35
C HIS A 80 -0.10 7.27 -15.22
N ILE A 81 -0.45 6.74 -14.04
CA ILE A 81 -0.72 7.52 -12.83
C ILE A 81 0.56 7.55 -11.98
N PRO A 82 1.00 8.72 -11.49
CA PRO A 82 2.16 8.80 -10.62
C PRO A 82 1.90 8.11 -9.28
N PHE A 83 2.88 7.31 -8.85
CA PHE A 83 2.85 6.53 -7.62
C PHE A 83 3.89 7.06 -6.64
N TYR A 84 3.45 7.53 -5.48
CA TYR A 84 4.29 8.16 -4.47
C TYR A 84 4.34 7.33 -3.19
N ILE A 85 5.52 7.31 -2.57
CA ILE A 85 5.69 6.86 -1.19
C ILE A 85 5.89 8.10 -0.32
N ALA A 86 5.21 8.18 0.82
CA ALA A 86 5.48 9.19 1.83
C ALA A 86 5.96 8.50 3.10
N ALA A 87 7.21 8.78 3.49
CA ALA A 87 7.85 8.13 4.63
C ALA A 87 8.93 9.03 5.24
N PRO A 88 9.10 9.02 6.57
CA PRO A 88 10.18 9.75 7.22
C PRO A 88 11.54 9.09 6.96
N LEU A 89 12.64 9.83 7.13
CA LEU A 89 13.98 9.27 6.97
C LEU A 89 14.28 8.11 7.92
N SER A 90 13.61 8.02 9.06
CA SER A 90 13.73 6.90 10.01
C SER A 90 13.23 5.57 9.45
N THR A 91 12.46 5.58 8.36
CA THR A 91 11.96 4.38 7.67
C THR A 91 12.98 3.81 6.69
N PHE A 92 14.03 4.57 6.34
CA PHE A 92 15.10 4.10 5.49
C PHE A 92 16.06 3.21 6.28
N ASP A 93 16.37 2.06 5.71
CA ASP A 93 17.33 1.11 6.25
C ASP A 93 18.53 1.08 5.29
N ASN A 94 19.62 1.71 5.71
CA ASN A 94 20.84 1.86 4.89
C ASN A 94 21.68 0.58 4.86
N GLU A 95 21.38 -0.42 5.70
CA GLU A 95 22.11 -1.68 5.76
C GLU A 95 21.59 -2.68 4.71
N ILE A 96 20.36 -2.51 4.22
CA ILE A 96 19.76 -3.33 3.17
C ILE A 96 19.95 -2.67 1.79
N HIS A 97 20.51 -3.43 0.85
CA HIS A 97 20.81 -2.89 -0.48
C HIS A 97 19.62 -2.97 -1.44
N SER A 98 18.73 -3.95 -1.23
CA SER A 98 17.58 -4.19 -2.08
C SER A 98 16.36 -4.68 -1.30
N GLY A 99 15.19 -4.61 -1.93
CA GLY A 99 13.95 -5.10 -1.34
C GLY A 99 13.92 -6.62 -1.10
N GLN A 100 14.82 -7.38 -1.75
CA GLN A 100 14.93 -8.83 -1.55
C GLN A 100 15.47 -9.22 -0.17
N GLU A 101 16.14 -8.28 0.50
CA GLU A 101 16.70 -8.47 1.84
C GLU A 101 15.68 -8.13 2.94
N ILE A 102 14.52 -7.57 2.57
CA ILE A 102 13.48 -7.20 3.54
C ILE A 102 12.71 -8.46 3.95
N PRO A 103 12.75 -8.86 5.24
CA PRO A 103 11.96 -9.98 5.70
C PRO A 103 10.46 -9.61 5.69
N ILE A 104 9.64 -10.47 5.08
CA ILE A 104 8.20 -10.29 5.03
C ILE A 104 7.55 -11.09 6.16
N GLU A 105 6.83 -10.38 7.03
CA GLU A 105 6.01 -10.99 8.08
C GLU A 105 4.87 -11.79 7.44
N GLU A 106 4.81 -13.09 7.72
CA GLU A 106 3.63 -13.92 7.47
C GLU A 106 2.81 -14.03 8.75
N ARG A 107 1.52 -13.66 8.68
CA ARG A 107 0.63 -13.59 9.83
C ARG A 107 -0.31 -14.79 9.89
N HIS A 108 -0.97 -14.93 11.04
CA HIS A 108 -1.85 -16.06 11.30
C HIS A 108 -2.98 -16.17 10.24
N PRO A 109 -3.29 -17.37 9.71
CA PRO A 109 -4.34 -17.61 8.72
C PRO A 109 -5.72 -17.04 9.08
N GLU A 110 -6.04 -16.96 10.38
CA GLU A 110 -7.34 -16.50 10.86
C GLU A 110 -7.71 -15.10 10.38
N GLU A 111 -6.76 -14.20 10.15
CA GLU A 111 -7.04 -12.85 9.63
C GLU A 111 -7.71 -12.91 8.24
N VAL A 112 -7.36 -13.92 7.45
CA VAL A 112 -7.96 -14.15 6.13
C VAL A 112 -9.23 -15.00 6.25
N LEU A 113 -9.21 -16.06 7.06
CA LEU A 113 -10.33 -16.98 7.23
C LEU A 113 -11.56 -16.34 7.88
N GLN A 114 -11.34 -15.35 8.74
CA GLN A 114 -12.38 -14.74 9.56
C GLN A 114 -12.46 -13.23 9.40
N LEU A 115 -13.65 -12.70 9.63
CA LEU A 115 -13.88 -11.28 9.82
C LEU A 115 -14.80 -11.07 11.03
N GLY A 116 -14.33 -10.31 12.02
CA GLY A 116 -15.08 -10.08 13.26
C GLY A 116 -15.40 -11.37 14.04
N GLY A 117 -14.48 -12.34 14.04
CA GLY A 117 -14.64 -13.64 14.70
C GLY A 117 -15.58 -14.62 13.98
N LYS A 118 -16.02 -14.30 12.75
CA LYS A 118 -16.86 -15.17 11.93
C LYS A 118 -16.09 -15.66 10.71
N LEU A 119 -16.16 -16.96 10.45
CA LEU A 119 -15.60 -17.55 9.23
C LEU A 119 -16.30 -16.98 7.99
N ILE A 120 -15.50 -16.64 6.98
CA ILE A 120 -15.98 -16.13 5.68
C ILE A 120 -15.70 -17.11 4.54
N THR A 121 -15.05 -18.23 4.82
CA THR A 121 -14.69 -19.28 3.87
C THR A 121 -14.65 -20.65 4.55
N VAL A 122 -14.29 -21.69 3.80
CA VAL A 122 -14.13 -23.08 4.27
C VAL A 122 -12.99 -23.14 5.31
N PRO A 123 -13.22 -23.67 6.53
CA PRO A 123 -12.24 -23.64 7.63
C PRO A 123 -10.90 -24.32 7.32
N GLU A 124 -10.93 -25.38 6.52
CA GLU A 124 -9.79 -26.27 6.28
C GLU A 124 -8.86 -25.79 5.16
N VAL A 125 -9.18 -24.67 4.51
CA VAL A 125 -8.36 -24.15 3.40
C VAL A 125 -7.02 -23.63 3.91
N ASN A 126 -5.93 -24.00 3.23
CA ASN A 126 -4.62 -23.40 3.50
C ASN A 126 -4.63 -21.93 3.11
N VAL A 127 -3.99 -21.09 3.92
CA VAL A 127 -3.92 -19.64 3.71
C VAL A 127 -2.46 -19.22 3.60
N PHE A 128 -2.18 -18.39 2.60
CA PHE A 128 -0.97 -17.60 2.51
C PHE A 128 -1.30 -16.15 2.90
N ASN A 129 -0.65 -15.62 3.94
CA ASN A 129 -1.00 -14.34 4.54
C ASN A 129 0.25 -13.45 4.81
N PRO A 130 0.95 -12.98 3.77
CA PRO A 130 1.99 -11.97 3.93
C PRO A 130 1.37 -10.63 4.33
N ALA A 131 1.92 -10.00 5.37
CA ALA A 131 1.46 -8.70 5.86
C ALA A 131 1.95 -7.52 5.02
N PHE A 132 2.99 -7.74 4.21
CA PHE A 132 3.67 -6.72 3.41
C PHE A 132 4.02 -7.28 2.03
N ASP A 133 4.21 -6.40 1.07
CA ASP A 133 4.88 -6.69 -0.19
C ASP A 133 5.97 -5.65 -0.47
N VAL A 134 6.80 -5.92 -1.47
CA VAL A 134 7.90 -5.05 -1.87
C VAL A 134 7.59 -4.43 -3.22
N THR A 135 7.55 -3.10 -3.26
CA THR A 135 7.42 -2.32 -4.49
C THR A 135 8.82 -1.94 -5.01
N PRO A 136 9.20 -2.37 -6.23
CA PRO A 136 10.46 -1.95 -6.83
C PRO A 136 10.57 -0.44 -6.99
N GLY A 137 11.75 0.13 -6.75
CA GLY A 137 12.03 1.56 -6.92
C GLY A 137 11.65 2.10 -8.31
N SER A 138 11.73 1.27 -9.35
CA SER A 138 11.38 1.63 -10.74
C SER A 138 9.88 1.88 -10.98
N LEU A 139 9.01 1.42 -10.08
CA LEU A 139 7.57 1.72 -10.12
C LEU A 139 7.20 2.96 -9.30
N ILE A 140 8.14 3.52 -8.52
CA ILE A 140 7.91 4.65 -7.64
C ILE A 140 8.33 5.94 -8.34
N THR A 141 7.38 6.87 -8.46
CA THR A 141 7.60 8.19 -9.07
C THR A 141 8.51 9.06 -8.20
N ALA A 142 8.23 9.11 -6.90
CA ALA A 142 9.08 9.75 -5.90
C ALA A 142 8.76 9.29 -4.48
N ILE A 143 9.73 9.44 -3.59
CA ILE A 143 9.62 9.25 -2.15
C ILE A 143 9.66 10.62 -1.46
N ILE A 144 8.61 10.94 -0.72
CA ILE A 144 8.40 12.21 -0.03
C ILE A 144 8.86 12.03 1.43
N THR A 145 9.80 12.87 1.86
CA THR A 145 10.37 12.86 3.21
C THR A 145 10.29 14.26 3.84
N GLU A 146 10.57 14.36 5.13
CA GLU A 146 10.68 15.64 5.84
C GLU A 146 11.85 16.52 5.35
N LYS A 147 12.83 15.94 4.63
CA LYS A 147 13.96 16.68 4.02
C LYS A 147 13.78 16.98 2.53
N GLY A 148 12.64 16.60 1.95
CA GLY A 148 12.33 16.85 0.55
C GLY A 148 11.99 15.58 -0.23
N ILE A 149 12.11 15.67 -1.55
CA ILE A 149 11.63 14.64 -2.49
C ILE A 149 12.82 13.89 -3.11
N ILE A 150 12.84 12.58 -2.94
CA ILE A 150 13.81 11.66 -3.53
C ILE A 150 13.17 11.03 -4.76
N ARG A 151 13.90 10.96 -5.89
CA ARG A 151 13.44 10.25 -7.09
C ARG A 151 14.32 9.01 -7.27
N PRO A 152 13.78 7.79 -7.14
CA PRO A 152 14.53 6.57 -7.41
C PRO A 152 15.08 6.58 -8.84
N ALA A 153 16.23 5.92 -9.05
CA ALA A 153 16.80 5.80 -10.38
C ALA A 153 15.81 5.06 -11.29
N GLN A 154 15.35 5.73 -12.36
CA GLN A 154 14.56 5.10 -13.40
C GLN A 154 15.54 4.42 -14.36
N ASN A 155 15.67 3.10 -14.25
CA ASN A 155 16.35 2.29 -15.27
C ASN A 155 15.42 2.07 -16.47
#